data_AF-F0X3L7-F1
#
_entry.id   AF-F0X3L7-F1
#
_cell.length_a   1.000
_cell.length_b   1.000
_cell.length_c   1.000
_cell.angle_alpha   90.00
_cell.angle_beta   90.00
_cell.angle_gamma   90.00
#
_symmetry.space_group_name_H-M   'P 1'
#
loop_
_entity.id
_entity.type
_entity.pdbx_description
1 polymer ?
#
loop_
_entity_poly.entity_id
_entity_poly.type
_entity_poly.pdbx_seq_one_letter_code
_entity_poly.pdbx_strand_id
1 'polypeptide(L)'
;MFRCRICTEPPFSHFFNLRIFNGYFSDERSKKTPYQLSEGDSVYDTQSYGSSLLATPSNLNSFEPRSSEEINSICLKWEKCVHERGREFWRTSECLMEVLSAIARGVNNNDDPILGDPQRCIMWYGQVSAIDGCPVIRMKRPDEVVETHTYVNRALVFLYASDESFEELQLKPRVAFNMACGNRRCVHLRHISLDD
;
A
#
# COMPACT_ATOMS: atom_id res chain seq x y z
N MET A 1 -5.61 -34.32 9.25
CA MET A 1 -4.91 -33.56 10.30
C MET A 1 -3.46 -33.42 9.89
N PHE A 2 -3.06 -32.27 9.36
CA PHE A 2 -1.64 -31.95 9.18
C PHE A 2 -1.39 -30.57 9.78
N ARG A 3 -0.78 -30.58 10.96
CA ARG A 3 -0.19 -29.42 11.62
C ARG A 3 1.18 -29.19 10.98
N CYS A 4 1.37 -28.06 10.31
CA CYS A 4 2.71 -27.60 9.96
C CYS A 4 3.18 -26.66 11.08
N ARG A 5 4.16 -27.12 11.85
CA ARG A 5 5.02 -26.32 12.72
C ARG A 5 6.27 -25.99 11.90
N ILE A 6 6.46 -24.73 11.53
CA ILE A 6 7.78 -24.08 11.39
C ILE A 6 7.50 -22.59 11.62
N CYS A 7 7.92 -22.11 12.79
CA CYS A 7 7.93 -20.70 13.15
C CYS A 7 9.22 -20.11 12.56
N THR A 8 9.07 -19.09 11.72
CA THR A 8 10.15 -18.16 11.39
C THR A 8 9.58 -16.76 11.63
N GLU A 9 10.32 -15.95 12.38
CA GLU A 9 9.88 -14.66 12.92
C GLU A 9 9.42 -13.67 11.83
N PRO A 10 8.53 -12.70 12.13
CA PRO A 10 7.94 -11.82 11.13
C PRO A 10 8.89 -10.68 10.72
N PRO A 11 8.95 -10.33 9.43
CA PRO A 11 9.98 -9.45 8.85
C PRO A 11 9.83 -7.94 9.14
N PHE A 12 8.81 -7.52 9.90
CA PHE A 12 8.66 -6.13 10.40
C PHE A 12 8.46 -6.03 11.92
N SER A 13 8.51 -7.17 12.63
CA SER A 13 8.33 -7.19 14.08
C SER A 13 9.37 -6.33 14.80
N HIS A 14 10.59 -6.24 14.25
CA HIS A 14 11.66 -5.45 14.87
C HIS A 14 11.54 -3.94 14.64
N PHE A 15 10.83 -3.46 13.62
CA PHE A 15 10.68 -2.00 13.38
C PHE A 15 9.50 -1.39 14.13
N PHE A 16 8.41 -2.13 14.33
CA PHE A 16 7.22 -1.64 15.05
C PHE A 16 7.23 -1.99 16.55
N ASN A 17 8.22 -2.75 17.04
CA ASN A 17 8.41 -3.07 18.47
C ASN A 17 9.69 -2.43 19.06
N LEU A 18 10.35 -1.52 18.33
CA LEU A 18 11.43 -0.67 18.83
C LEU A 18 10.95 0.79 18.95
N ARG A 19 10.49 1.15 20.14
CA ARG A 19 10.72 2.46 20.78
C ARG A 19 10.24 3.77 20.09
N ILE A 20 9.47 3.79 19.01
CA ILE A 20 8.94 5.07 18.47
C ILE A 20 7.65 5.53 19.17
N PHE A 21 6.91 4.63 19.84
CA PHE A 21 5.63 4.95 20.51
C PHE A 21 5.68 5.00 22.05
N ASN A 22 6.84 5.26 22.67
CA ASN A 22 6.93 5.30 24.14
C ASN A 22 6.87 6.71 24.76
N GLY A 23 6.31 7.70 24.06
CA GLY A 23 6.39 9.10 24.50
C GLY A 23 5.12 9.96 24.38
N TYR A 24 4.02 9.46 23.83
CA TYR A 24 2.85 10.29 23.52
C TYR A 24 1.52 9.73 24.03
N PHE A 25 1.52 9.18 25.25
CA PHE A 25 0.28 8.99 26.03
C PHE A 25 0.64 9.04 27.51
N SER A 26 0.59 10.25 28.09
CA SER A 26 0.54 10.44 29.54
C SER A 26 -0.89 10.84 29.91
N ASP A 27 -1.46 10.10 30.86
CA ASP A 27 -2.71 10.34 31.61
C ASP A 27 -4.06 10.18 30.86
N GLU A 28 -5.17 9.67 31.42
CA GLU A 28 -5.55 9.32 32.80
C GLU A 28 -6.44 8.04 32.85
N ARG A 29 -6.34 7.33 33.98
CA ARG A 29 -7.29 6.41 34.64
C ARG A 29 -8.61 6.02 33.93
N SER A 30 -8.76 4.72 33.64
CA SER A 30 -9.86 3.92 34.22
C SER A 30 -9.65 2.41 34.11
N LYS A 31 -9.77 1.75 35.26
CA LYS A 31 -9.66 0.30 35.45
C LYS A 31 -10.95 -0.40 35.00
N LYS A 32 -10.87 -1.36 34.07
CA LYS A 32 -11.69 -2.60 34.05
C LYS A 32 -10.90 -3.78 33.46
N THR A 33 -11.24 -4.95 33.97
CA THR A 33 -10.59 -6.27 34.06
C THR A 33 -10.25 -7.01 32.75
N PRO A 34 -9.38 -8.06 32.82
CA PRO A 34 -8.62 -8.58 31.68
C PRO A 34 -9.42 -9.62 30.88
N TYR A 35 -9.62 -9.37 29.59
CA TYR A 35 -9.93 -10.42 28.63
C TYR A 35 -8.61 -11.00 28.11
N GLN A 36 -8.39 -12.29 28.35
CA GLN A 36 -7.30 -13.06 27.76
C GLN A 36 -7.47 -13.09 26.25
N LEU A 37 -6.62 -12.35 25.54
CA LEU A 37 -6.41 -12.49 24.10
C LEU A 37 -5.58 -13.74 23.86
N SER A 38 -6.16 -14.68 23.11
CA SER A 38 -5.45 -15.84 22.57
C SER A 38 -4.34 -15.36 21.63
N GLU A 39 -3.10 -15.72 21.97
CA GLU A 39 -1.94 -15.60 21.10
C GLU A 39 -2.16 -16.41 19.81
N GLY A 40 -2.29 -15.72 18.69
CA GLY A 40 -2.27 -16.36 17.38
C GLY A 40 -3.29 -15.81 16.41
N ASP A 41 -3.13 -14.55 16.00
CA ASP A 41 -3.55 -14.08 14.67
C ASP A 41 -2.77 -12.80 14.36
N SER A 42 -1.69 -12.95 13.59
CA SER A 42 -0.84 -11.82 13.20
C SER A 42 -1.48 -11.05 12.05
N VAL A 43 -1.77 -9.77 12.29
CA VAL A 43 -2.48 -8.83 11.42
C VAL A 43 -1.60 -8.32 10.23
N TYR A 44 -0.44 -8.97 9.91
CA TYR A 44 0.65 -8.60 8.94
C TYR A 44 0.97 -9.35 7.60
N ASP A 45 0.71 -10.64 7.45
CA ASP A 45 0.70 -11.37 6.16
C ASP A 45 -0.16 -10.76 5.01
N THR A 46 0.46 -9.97 4.11
CA THR A 46 -0.11 -9.67 2.77
C THR A 46 0.47 -10.72 1.83
N GLN A 47 -0.42 -11.49 1.20
CA GLN A 47 -0.04 -12.64 0.36
C GLN A 47 1.00 -12.21 -0.69
N SER A 48 2.22 -12.72 -0.56
CA SER A 48 3.27 -12.56 -1.56
C SER A 48 2.89 -13.40 -2.78
N TYR A 49 2.16 -12.79 -3.71
CA TYR A 49 1.80 -13.45 -4.96
C TYR A 49 3.07 -13.63 -5.80
N GLY A 50 3.45 -14.89 -6.05
CA GLY A 50 4.53 -15.22 -6.97
C GLY A 50 4.27 -14.68 -8.38
N SER A 51 5.34 -14.49 -9.16
CA SER A 51 5.31 -13.91 -10.52
C SER A 51 4.27 -14.54 -11.47
N SER A 52 3.92 -15.81 -11.27
CA SER A 52 2.93 -16.57 -12.05
C SER A 52 1.47 -16.11 -11.87
N LEU A 53 1.19 -15.18 -10.95
CA LEU A 53 -0.14 -14.69 -10.62
C LEU A 53 -0.34 -13.25 -11.06
N LEU A 54 0.41 -12.78 -12.05
CA LEU A 54 0.27 -11.45 -12.63
C LEU A 54 -0.30 -11.52 -14.06
N ALA A 55 -1.13 -10.54 -14.41
CA ALA A 55 -1.58 -10.35 -15.79
C ALA A 55 -1.41 -8.90 -16.24
N THR A 56 -1.34 -8.72 -17.56
CA THR A 56 -1.40 -7.41 -18.20
C THR A 56 -2.87 -7.12 -18.55
N PRO A 57 -3.37 -5.90 -18.29
CA PRO A 57 -4.72 -5.52 -18.67
C PRO A 57 -4.93 -5.57 -20.19
N SER A 58 -6.11 -6.00 -20.62
CA SER A 58 -6.46 -6.28 -22.01
C SER A 58 -6.87 -5.04 -22.83
N ASN A 59 -7.05 -3.87 -22.21
CA ASN A 59 -7.43 -2.64 -22.91
C ASN A 59 -6.49 -1.49 -22.54
N LEU A 60 -5.55 -1.19 -23.44
CA LEU A 60 -4.54 -0.13 -23.33
C LEU A 60 -4.74 0.98 -24.38
N ASN A 61 -5.87 1.00 -25.11
CA ASN A 61 -6.02 1.85 -26.29
C ASN A 61 -5.96 3.35 -25.99
N SER A 62 -6.30 3.76 -24.76
CA SER A 62 -6.25 5.15 -24.28
C SER A 62 -5.06 5.43 -23.36
N PHE A 63 -4.08 4.51 -23.28
CA PHE A 63 -2.94 4.67 -22.39
C PHE A 63 -1.81 5.43 -23.08
N GLU A 64 -1.49 6.60 -22.55
CA GLU A 64 -0.30 7.37 -22.92
C GLU A 64 0.70 7.28 -21.76
N PRO A 65 1.84 6.58 -21.94
CA PRO A 65 2.85 6.46 -20.90
C PRO A 65 3.59 7.79 -20.72
N ARG A 66 4.04 8.04 -19.49
CA ARG A 66 4.95 9.15 -19.17
C ARG A 66 6.37 8.88 -19.68
N SER A 67 7.08 9.93 -20.05
CA SER A 67 8.53 9.89 -20.24
C SER A 67 9.26 9.68 -18.90
N SER A 68 10.54 9.31 -18.95
CA SER A 68 11.37 9.16 -17.74
C SER A 68 11.49 10.47 -16.96
N GLU A 69 11.57 11.61 -17.66
CA GLU A 69 11.64 12.95 -17.08
C GLU A 69 10.31 13.34 -16.43
N GLU A 70 9.18 13.02 -17.07
CA GLU A 70 7.84 13.25 -16.52
C GLU A 70 7.59 12.39 -15.28
N ILE A 71 8.03 11.12 -15.30
CA ILE A 71 7.98 10.23 -14.12
C ILE A 71 8.77 10.85 -12.96
N ASN A 72 10.03 11.24 -13.19
CA ASN A 72 10.83 11.83 -12.13
C ASN A 72 10.17 13.12 -11.58
N SER A 73 9.70 13.98 -12.47
CA SER A 73 9.04 15.24 -12.10
C SER A 73 7.78 15.03 -11.24
N ILE A 74 6.92 14.07 -11.61
CA ILE A 74 5.71 13.78 -10.83
C ILE A 74 6.05 13.08 -9.51
N CYS A 75 7.05 12.19 -9.50
CA CYS A 75 7.49 11.53 -8.28
C CYS A 75 8.06 12.52 -7.26
N LEU A 76 8.84 13.53 -7.69
CA LEU A 76 9.31 14.60 -6.80
C LEU A 76 8.16 15.46 -6.22
N LYS A 77 7.08 15.65 -6.98
CA LYS A 77 5.87 16.32 -6.49
C LYS A 77 5.18 15.47 -5.42
N TRP A 78 5.00 14.18 -5.70
CA TRP A 78 4.37 13.23 -4.80
C TRP A 78 5.19 12.97 -3.53
N GLU A 79 6.52 12.93 -3.64
CA GLU A 79 7.44 12.72 -2.52
C GLU A 79 7.20 13.76 -1.42
N LYS A 80 6.91 15.02 -1.78
CA LYS A 80 6.64 16.10 -0.81
C LYS A 80 5.41 15.85 0.06
N CYS A 81 4.46 15.08 -0.43
CA CYS A 81 3.21 14.77 0.27
C CYS A 81 3.24 13.42 0.98
N VAL A 82 4.33 12.66 0.88
CA VAL A 82 4.46 11.35 1.54
C VAL A 82 4.45 11.54 3.05
N HIS A 83 3.61 10.75 3.71
CA HIS A 83 3.48 10.67 5.15
C HIS A 83 4.79 10.21 5.81
N GLU A 84 5.05 10.64 7.04
CA GLU A 84 6.28 10.31 7.78
C GLU A 84 6.52 8.79 7.86
N ARG A 85 5.48 8.01 8.17
CA ARG A 85 5.52 6.53 8.16
C ARG A 85 6.07 5.92 6.85
N GLY A 86 5.79 6.55 5.70
CA GLY A 86 6.35 6.12 4.42
C GLY A 86 7.85 6.43 4.32
N ARG A 87 8.27 7.62 4.75
CA ARG A 87 9.69 8.01 4.74
C ARG A 87 10.52 7.15 5.69
N GLU A 88 10.01 6.87 6.87
CA GLU A 88 10.65 6.00 7.86
C GLU A 88 10.78 4.56 7.34
N PHE A 89 9.76 4.07 6.63
CA PHE A 89 9.78 2.73 6.07
C PHE A 89 10.85 2.59 4.99
N TRP A 90 10.79 3.37 3.90
CA TRP A 90 11.75 3.21 2.79
C TRP A 90 13.14 3.76 3.08
N ARG A 91 13.33 4.53 4.18
CA ARG A 91 14.58 5.13 4.72
C ARG A 91 15.36 6.04 3.76
N THR A 92 15.55 5.63 2.51
CA THR A 92 16.24 6.36 1.46
C THR A 92 15.24 6.91 0.45
N SER A 93 15.52 8.11 -0.05
CA SER A 93 14.72 8.72 -1.13
C SER A 93 14.73 7.84 -2.39
N GLU A 94 15.83 7.14 -2.69
CA GLU A 94 15.94 6.23 -3.83
C GLU A 94 14.89 5.10 -3.79
N CYS A 95 14.78 4.37 -2.67
CA CYS A 95 13.80 3.29 -2.55
C CYS A 95 12.36 3.81 -2.59
N LEU A 96 12.11 4.98 -2.00
CA LEU A 96 10.79 5.63 -2.10
C LEU A 96 10.47 6.00 -3.55
N MET A 97 11.44 6.58 -4.27
CA MET A 97 11.30 6.97 -5.67
C MET A 97 11.07 5.77 -6.60
N GLU A 98 11.62 4.59 -6.30
CA GLU A 98 11.32 3.36 -7.03
C GLU A 98 9.82 3.01 -6.96
N VAL A 99 9.24 3.06 -5.76
CA VAL A 99 7.81 2.78 -5.54
C VAL A 99 6.94 3.82 -6.22
N LEU A 100 7.27 5.11 -6.06
CA LEU A 100 6.54 6.21 -6.71
C LEU A 100 6.63 6.09 -8.24
N SER A 101 7.78 5.71 -8.77
CA SER A 101 7.98 5.50 -10.21
C SER A 101 7.18 4.29 -10.70
N ALA A 102 7.07 3.22 -9.91
CA ALA A 102 6.23 2.07 -10.26
C ALA A 102 4.75 2.47 -10.38
N ILE A 103 4.25 3.33 -9.47
CA ILE A 103 2.90 3.88 -9.54
C ILE A 103 2.75 4.79 -10.76
N ALA A 104 3.69 5.72 -10.99
CA ALA A 104 3.63 6.68 -12.09
C ALA A 104 3.62 6.02 -13.47
N ARG A 105 4.34 4.90 -13.64
CA ARG A 105 4.36 4.12 -14.89
C ARG A 105 3.03 3.43 -15.18
N GLY A 106 2.24 3.10 -14.17
CA GLY A 106 0.97 2.41 -14.35
C GLY A 106 -0.23 3.33 -14.51
N VAL A 107 -0.03 4.64 -14.62
CA VAL A 107 -1.09 5.65 -14.78
C VAL A 107 -0.81 6.50 -16.02
N ASN A 108 -1.86 6.90 -16.74
CA ASN A 108 -1.76 7.75 -17.93
C ASN A 108 -1.05 9.09 -17.62
N ASN A 109 -0.30 9.65 -18.56
CA ASN A 109 0.49 10.88 -18.42
C ASN A 109 -0.28 12.10 -17.86
N ASN A 110 -1.58 12.19 -18.15
CA ASN A 110 -2.43 13.31 -17.76
C ASN A 110 -3.16 13.11 -16.42
N ASP A 111 -2.99 11.96 -15.78
CA ASP A 111 -3.75 11.55 -14.60
C ASP A 111 -2.90 11.55 -13.32
N ASP A 112 -3.41 12.08 -12.21
CA ASP A 112 -2.71 12.14 -10.91
C ASP A 112 -3.56 11.44 -9.82
N PRO A 113 -3.19 10.24 -9.34
CA PRO A 113 -3.96 9.49 -8.34
C PRO A 113 -3.92 10.09 -6.93
N ILE A 114 -3.02 11.04 -6.66
CA ILE A 114 -2.77 11.58 -5.31
C ILE A 114 -3.33 12.99 -5.21
N LEU A 115 -3.01 13.87 -6.17
CA LEU A 115 -3.37 15.29 -6.16
C LEU A 115 -4.33 15.69 -7.29
N GLY A 116 -4.85 14.72 -8.05
CA GLY A 116 -5.81 14.95 -9.13
C GLY A 116 -7.20 15.35 -8.66
N ASP A 117 -8.10 15.52 -9.64
CA ASP A 117 -9.50 15.88 -9.41
C ASP A 117 -10.24 14.73 -8.69
N PRO A 118 -10.77 14.94 -7.47
CA PRO A 118 -11.48 13.91 -6.70
C PRO A 118 -12.75 13.38 -7.38
N GLN A 119 -13.29 14.06 -8.39
CA GLN A 119 -14.50 13.60 -9.10
C GLN A 119 -14.18 12.64 -10.26
N ARG A 120 -12.90 12.49 -10.64
CA ARG A 120 -12.48 11.68 -11.78
C ARG A 120 -11.81 10.40 -11.34
N CYS A 121 -12.17 9.28 -11.96
CA CYS A 121 -11.45 8.02 -11.76
C CYS A 121 -10.08 8.08 -12.45
N ILE A 122 -9.06 7.57 -11.78
CA ILE A 122 -7.72 7.41 -12.35
C ILE A 122 -7.50 5.94 -12.65
N MET A 123 -7.42 5.60 -13.93
CA MET A 123 -7.33 4.22 -14.38
C MET A 123 -5.90 3.69 -14.28
N TRP A 124 -5.76 2.51 -13.68
CA TRP A 124 -4.53 1.74 -13.76
C TRP A 124 -4.38 1.13 -15.15
N TYR A 125 -3.14 1.02 -15.62
CA TYR A 125 -2.71 0.40 -16.88
C TYR A 125 -1.52 -0.55 -16.67
N GLY A 126 -0.96 -0.61 -15.46
CA GLY A 126 0.09 -1.57 -15.10
C GLY A 126 -0.45 -2.97 -14.79
N GLN A 127 0.42 -3.77 -14.15
CA GLN A 127 0.15 -5.16 -13.78
C GLN A 127 -1.07 -5.31 -12.87
N VAL A 128 -1.77 -6.44 -13.00
CA VAL A 128 -2.80 -6.88 -12.06
C VAL A 128 -2.48 -8.22 -11.47
N SER A 129 -3.06 -8.47 -10.30
CA SER A 129 -3.24 -9.83 -9.83
C SER A 129 -4.17 -10.61 -10.78
N ALA A 130 -3.74 -11.80 -11.17
CA ALA A 130 -4.49 -12.74 -12.00
C ALA A 130 -5.67 -13.39 -11.23
N ILE A 131 -5.71 -13.24 -9.90
CA ILE A 131 -6.73 -13.85 -9.04
C ILE A 131 -7.98 -12.96 -8.99
N ASP A 132 -7.79 -11.66 -8.77
CA ASP A 132 -8.87 -10.70 -8.50
C ASP A 132 -8.94 -9.55 -9.51
N GLY A 133 -7.97 -9.44 -10.43
CA GLY A 133 -7.89 -8.38 -11.42
C GLY A 133 -7.50 -7.02 -10.86
N CYS A 134 -7.06 -6.96 -9.60
CA CYS A 134 -6.77 -5.71 -8.90
C CYS A 134 -5.36 -5.17 -9.24
N PRO A 135 -5.17 -3.84 -9.30
CA PRO A 135 -3.87 -3.20 -9.52
C PRO A 135 -2.78 -3.64 -8.55
N VAL A 136 -1.62 -4.05 -9.07
CA VAL A 136 -0.45 -4.41 -8.26
C VAL A 136 0.82 -3.74 -8.78
N ILE A 137 1.75 -3.49 -7.87
CA ILE A 137 3.11 -3.02 -8.15
C ILE A 137 4.14 -3.95 -7.51
N ARG A 138 5.32 -3.96 -8.11
CA ARG A 138 6.52 -4.57 -7.55
C ARG A 138 7.24 -3.53 -6.70
N MET A 139 7.65 -3.92 -5.50
CA MET A 139 8.49 -3.11 -4.65
C MET A 139 9.47 -3.97 -3.88
N LYS A 140 10.66 -3.42 -3.65
CA LYS A 140 11.61 -3.98 -2.71
C LYS A 140 11.29 -3.41 -1.33
N ARG A 141 11.13 -4.29 -0.34
CA ARG A 141 10.98 -3.84 1.03
C ARG A 141 12.35 -3.56 1.63
N PRO A 142 12.43 -2.67 2.64
CA PRO A 142 13.66 -2.47 3.39
C PRO A 142 14.17 -3.81 3.90
N ASP A 143 15.47 -4.04 3.76
CA ASP A 143 16.17 -5.24 4.24
C ASP A 143 15.78 -6.57 3.54
N GLU A 144 14.84 -6.56 2.58
CA GLU A 144 14.50 -7.72 1.74
C GLU A 144 15.31 -7.70 0.43
N VAL A 145 15.92 -8.83 0.06
CA VAL A 145 16.65 -8.98 -1.21
C VAL A 145 15.67 -9.20 -2.38
N VAL A 146 14.51 -9.78 -2.09
CA VAL A 146 13.51 -10.19 -3.08
C VAL A 146 12.45 -9.11 -3.21
N GLU A 147 12.14 -8.72 -4.44
CA GLU A 147 11.00 -7.84 -4.72
C GLU A 147 9.68 -8.56 -4.44
N THR A 148 8.75 -7.89 -3.76
CA THR A 148 7.41 -8.39 -3.46
C THR A 148 6.35 -7.61 -4.22
N HIS A 149 5.18 -8.23 -4.42
CA HIS A 149 4.01 -7.55 -4.96
C HIS A 149 3.15 -6.98 -3.84
N THR A 150 2.58 -5.80 -4.08
CA THR A 150 1.53 -5.23 -3.23
C THR A 150 0.45 -4.60 -4.08
N TYR A 151 -0.75 -4.48 -3.53
CA TYR A 151 -1.83 -3.76 -4.19
C TYR A 151 -1.56 -2.26 -4.19
N VAL A 152 -1.81 -1.61 -5.33
CA VAL A 152 -1.52 -0.17 -5.51
C VAL A 152 -2.29 0.66 -4.48
N ASN A 153 -3.56 0.35 -4.23
CA ASN A 153 -4.36 1.10 -3.27
C ASN A 153 -3.86 0.94 -1.82
N ARG A 154 -3.30 -0.22 -1.43
CA ARG A 154 -2.64 -0.40 -0.13
C ARG A 154 -1.37 0.42 -0.03
N ALA A 155 -0.56 0.45 -1.08
CA ALA A 155 0.65 1.30 -1.12
C ALA A 155 0.28 2.79 -1.00
N LEU A 156 -0.75 3.25 -1.73
CA LEU A 156 -1.22 4.63 -1.67
C LEU A 156 -1.74 5.02 -0.27
N VAL A 157 -2.51 4.15 0.37
CA VAL A 157 -2.99 4.38 1.74
C VAL A 157 -1.82 4.48 2.72
N PHE A 158 -0.87 3.55 2.63
CA PHE A 158 0.33 3.59 3.46
C PHE A 158 1.14 4.88 3.24
N LEU A 159 1.27 5.35 2.00
CA LEU A 159 2.04 6.55 1.67
C LEU A 159 1.33 7.88 2.00
N TYR A 160 0.00 7.95 1.88
CA TYR A 160 -0.70 9.25 1.80
C TYR A 160 -1.96 9.41 2.64
N ALA A 161 -2.54 8.33 3.20
CA ALA A 161 -3.72 8.49 4.05
C ALA A 161 -3.41 9.35 5.29
N SER A 162 -4.42 10.02 5.87
CA SER A 162 -4.27 10.52 7.24
C SER A 162 -4.09 9.37 8.21
N ASP A 163 -3.61 9.65 9.42
CA ASP A 163 -3.47 8.60 10.44
C ASP A 163 -4.83 7.97 10.80
N GLU A 164 -5.89 8.77 10.91
CA GLU A 164 -7.26 8.27 11.16
C GLU A 164 -7.72 7.29 10.06
N SER A 165 -7.63 7.66 8.79
CA SER A 165 -8.02 6.78 7.69
C SER A 165 -7.10 5.56 7.57
N PHE A 166 -5.81 5.72 7.88
CA PHE A 166 -4.86 4.61 7.88
C PHE A 166 -5.20 3.59 8.97
N GLU A 167 -5.54 4.06 10.18
CA GLU A 167 -5.92 3.24 11.32
C GLU A 167 -7.19 2.43 11.09
N GLU A 168 -8.16 2.98 10.37
CA GLU A 168 -9.37 2.27 9.98
C GLU A 168 -9.07 1.23 8.89
N LEU A 169 -8.35 1.65 7.83
CA LEU A 169 -8.06 0.80 6.68
C LEU A 169 -7.11 -0.36 6.99
N GLN A 170 -6.24 -0.25 8.00
CA GLN A 170 -5.36 -1.36 8.41
C GLN A 170 -6.11 -2.51 9.09
N LEU A 171 -7.32 -2.26 9.63
CA LEU A 171 -8.16 -3.30 10.24
C LEU A 171 -8.85 -4.18 9.19
N LYS A 172 -8.95 -3.70 7.95
CA LYS A 172 -9.59 -4.44 6.86
C LYS A 172 -8.74 -5.63 6.38
N PRO A 173 -9.36 -6.66 5.77
CA PRO A 173 -8.64 -7.81 5.23
C PRO A 173 -7.50 -7.42 4.28
N ARG A 174 -6.50 -8.30 4.14
CA ARG A 174 -5.29 -8.05 3.33
C ARG A 174 -5.45 -8.30 1.85
N VAL A 175 -6.55 -7.83 1.33
CA VAL A 175 -6.85 -7.78 -0.09
C VAL A 175 -6.81 -6.33 -0.55
N ALA A 176 -6.97 -6.11 -1.85
CA ALA A 176 -7.17 -4.76 -2.38
C ALA A 176 -8.40 -4.12 -1.72
N PHE A 177 -8.29 -2.85 -1.36
CA PHE A 177 -9.46 -2.09 -0.90
C PHE A 177 -10.50 -1.95 -2.00
N ASN A 178 -11.77 -1.91 -1.60
CA ASN A 178 -12.85 -1.55 -2.51
C ASN A 178 -12.74 -0.06 -2.87
N MET A 179 -13.17 0.29 -4.07
CA MET A 179 -13.22 1.67 -4.54
C MET A 179 -14.66 2.18 -4.47
N ALA A 180 -14.89 3.34 -3.86
CA ALA A 180 -16.20 3.99 -3.75
C ALA A 180 -16.81 4.33 -5.13
N CYS A 181 -15.99 4.50 -6.17
CA CYS A 181 -16.46 4.66 -7.55
C CYS A 181 -16.93 3.35 -8.21
N GLY A 182 -16.84 2.20 -7.53
CA GLY A 182 -17.22 0.88 -8.05
C GLY A 182 -16.24 0.29 -9.07
N ASN A 183 -15.23 1.04 -9.51
CA ASN A 183 -14.26 0.57 -10.50
C ASN A 183 -12.99 0.04 -9.83
N ARG A 184 -12.80 -1.29 -9.84
CA ARG A 184 -11.63 -1.98 -9.27
C ARG A 184 -10.28 -1.59 -9.89
N ARG A 185 -10.29 -1.01 -11.09
CA ARG A 185 -9.08 -0.52 -11.78
C ARG A 185 -8.75 0.93 -11.43
N CYS A 186 -9.63 1.62 -10.70
CA CYS A 186 -9.34 2.95 -10.21
C CYS A 186 -8.24 2.88 -9.14
N VAL A 187 -7.27 3.79 -9.21
CA VAL A 187 -6.20 3.95 -8.22
C VAL A 187 -6.20 5.36 -7.62
N HIS A 188 -7.28 6.12 -7.77
CA HIS A 188 -7.39 7.44 -7.13
C HIS A 188 -7.50 7.27 -5.61
N LEU A 189 -6.60 7.91 -4.84
CA LEU A 189 -6.52 7.80 -3.38
C LEU A 189 -7.86 8.11 -2.69
N ARG A 190 -8.50 9.24 -3.05
CA ARG A 190 -9.81 9.66 -2.53
C ARG A 190 -11.00 8.80 -2.96
N HIS A 191 -10.81 7.83 -3.86
CA HIS A 191 -11.85 6.87 -4.24
C HIS A 191 -11.76 5.57 -3.45
N ILE A 192 -10.81 5.43 -2.52
CA ILE A 192 -10.74 4.24 -1.67
C ILE A 192 -11.90 4.28 -0.67
N SER A 193 -12.67 3.19 -0.63
CA SER A 193 -13.80 3.05 0.28
C SER A 193 -13.32 2.79 1.71
N LEU A 194 -13.84 3.58 2.64
CA LEU A 194 -13.76 3.26 4.08
C LEU A 194 -14.84 2.24 4.48
N ASP A 195 -15.93 2.17 3.71
CA ASP A 195 -16.99 1.18 3.89
C ASP A 195 -16.63 -0.19 3.26
N ASP A 196 -17.36 -1.24 3.65
CA ASP A 196 -17.20 -2.61 3.13
C ASP A 196 -17.91 -2.85 1.79
#